data_AF-A0ABD3PC34-F1
#
_entry.id   AF-A0ABD3PC34-F1
#
_cell.length_a   1.000
_cell.length_b   1.000
_cell.length_c   1.000
_cell.angle_alpha   90.00
_cell.angle_beta   90.00
_cell.angle_gamma   90.00
#
_symmetry.space_group_name_H-M   'P 1'
#
loop_
_entity.id
_entity.type
_entity.pdbx_description
1 polymer ?
#
loop_
_entity_poly.entity_id
_entity_poly.type
_entity_poly.pdbx_seq_one_letter_code
_entity_poly.pdbx_strand_id
1 'polypeptide(L)'
;MMIAVERDDNETTTTTTRRRRGRREYALGAVPRSGGGLHDDDRMLLGRVYRDASSVFEFGLGESTLIASHVGVPRYSGVDSDPAWVKTAREMSSREDNSSHFRFAFADIGPTRAWGKPIDGADPKIPFSYQSAPLYGEVMPFDVYYVDGRYRVACLCASMLHAMDRGGDCSAEYDVVLEVGDIVNRSSLLAIFRKKTTSTEDDIVRIWEEHGAGRDVGRRETGMMNVVDSGR
;
A
#
# COMPACT_ATOMS: atom_id res chain seq x y z
N MET A 1 -3.51 -5.04 -2.24
CA MET A 1 -2.47 -4.71 -3.26
C MET A 1 -1.30 -4.09 -2.50
N MET A 2 -0.06 -4.51 -2.77
CA MET A 2 1.11 -4.09 -1.98
C MET A 2 2.18 -3.55 -2.91
N ILE A 3 2.93 -2.56 -2.46
CA ILE A 3 4.11 -2.04 -3.13
C ILE A 3 5.21 -1.95 -2.07
N ALA A 4 6.31 -2.68 -2.25
CA ALA A 4 7.46 -2.59 -1.37
C ALA A 4 8.62 -1.93 -2.11
N VAL A 5 8.91 -0.68 -1.76
CA VAL A 5 10.02 0.13 -2.29
C VAL A 5 11.31 -0.37 -1.64
N GLU A 6 11.79 -1.51 -2.12
CA GLU A 6 13.05 -2.07 -1.67
C GLU A 6 14.18 -1.15 -2.15
N ARG A 7 14.95 -0.57 -1.21
CA ARG A 7 16.21 0.08 -1.58
C ARG A 7 17.10 -0.96 -2.26
N ASP A 8 17.81 -0.53 -3.30
CA ASP A 8 18.86 -1.33 -3.95
C ASP A 8 20.04 -1.46 -2.97
N ASP A 9 19.85 -2.35 -2.03
CA ASP A 9 20.75 -2.57 -0.93
C ASP A 9 21.72 -3.66 -1.40
N ASN A 10 22.90 -3.22 -1.87
CA ASN A 10 24.12 -4.02 -1.81
C ASN A 10 24.50 -4.25 -0.32
N GLU A 11 23.55 -4.75 0.49
CA GLU A 11 23.63 -4.84 1.93
C GLU A 11 24.36 -6.11 2.36
N THR A 12 25.35 -5.91 3.23
CA THR A 12 26.03 -6.98 3.94
C THR A 12 25.13 -7.52 5.05
N THR A 13 25.23 -8.82 5.36
CA THR A 13 24.46 -9.55 6.40
C THR A 13 24.35 -8.79 7.75
N THR A 14 25.34 -7.97 8.08
CA THR A 14 25.40 -7.14 9.28
C THR A 14 24.31 -6.06 9.33
N THR A 15 23.97 -5.42 8.20
CA THR A 15 22.99 -4.33 8.14
C THR A 15 21.56 -4.86 8.31
N THR A 16 21.24 -5.97 7.65
CA THR A 16 19.95 -6.68 7.81
C THR A 16 19.75 -7.17 9.24
N THR A 17 20.81 -7.68 9.89
CA THR A 17 20.75 -8.14 11.29
C THR A 17 20.46 -6.98 12.25
N ARG A 18 20.99 -5.77 11.96
CA ARG A 18 20.72 -4.56 12.75
C ARG A 18 19.28 -4.08 12.58
N ARG A 19 18.72 -4.10 11.36
CA ARG A 19 17.31 -3.76 11.09
C ARG A 19 16.33 -4.69 11.83
N ARG A 20 16.70 -5.96 12.01
CA ARG A 20 15.88 -6.98 12.68
C ARG A 20 15.91 -6.99 14.21
N ARG A 21 16.81 -6.22 14.85
CA ARG A 21 16.98 -6.27 16.31
C ARG A 21 15.73 -5.73 17.03
N GLY A 22 15.12 -6.55 17.88
CA GLY A 22 13.90 -6.19 18.63
C GLY A 22 12.59 -6.29 17.83
N ARG A 23 12.64 -6.79 16.58
CA ARG A 23 11.47 -7.00 15.72
C ARG A 23 10.83 -8.35 16.01
N ARG A 24 9.50 -8.40 16.13
CA ARG A 24 8.77 -9.67 16.32
C ARG A 24 8.54 -10.36 14.98
N GLU A 25 8.67 -11.69 14.98
CA GLU A 25 8.22 -12.50 13.84
C GLU A 25 6.69 -12.47 13.78
N TYR A 26 6.17 -12.54 12.56
CA TYR A 26 4.74 -12.71 12.34
C TYR A 26 4.39 -14.19 12.19
N ALA A 27 3.32 -14.60 12.86
CA ALA A 27 2.71 -15.91 12.70
C ALA A 27 1.20 -15.77 12.54
N LEU A 28 0.56 -16.72 11.86
CA LEU A 28 -0.89 -16.74 11.75
C LEU A 28 -1.54 -16.77 13.14
N GLY A 29 -2.57 -15.96 13.34
CA GLY A 29 -3.23 -15.78 14.64
C GLY A 29 -2.59 -14.75 15.57
N ALA A 30 -1.41 -14.21 15.24
CA ALA A 30 -0.77 -13.16 16.07
C ALA A 30 -1.58 -11.86 16.15
N VAL A 31 -2.37 -11.57 15.11
CA VAL A 31 -3.33 -10.45 15.09
C VAL A 31 -4.72 -10.97 14.70
N PRO A 32 -5.80 -10.39 15.26
CA PRO A 32 -7.16 -10.77 14.89
C PRO A 32 -7.42 -10.53 13.40
N ARG A 33 -8.26 -11.36 12.77
CA ARG A 33 -8.72 -11.04 11.41
C ARG A 33 -9.61 -9.81 11.44
N SER A 34 -9.45 -8.93 10.47
CA SER A 34 -10.46 -7.94 10.15
C SER A 34 -11.31 -8.43 8.97
N GLY A 35 -12.44 -7.77 8.71
CA GLY A 35 -13.26 -8.05 7.51
C GLY A 35 -12.56 -7.72 6.18
N GLY A 36 -11.29 -7.31 6.19
CA GLY A 36 -10.53 -6.81 5.04
C GLY A 36 -10.00 -7.85 4.05
N GLY A 37 -10.19 -9.15 4.30
CA GLY A 37 -10.03 -10.19 3.28
C GLY A 37 -8.61 -10.64 2.93
N LEU A 38 -7.58 -10.28 3.71
CA LEU A 38 -6.22 -10.85 3.53
C LEU A 38 -6.23 -12.38 3.72
N HIS A 39 -5.69 -13.10 2.75
CA HIS A 39 -5.46 -14.55 2.87
C HIS A 39 -4.25 -14.84 3.77
N ASP A 40 -4.12 -16.08 4.23
CA ASP A 40 -3.06 -16.46 5.17
C ASP A 40 -1.65 -16.30 4.59
N ASP A 41 -1.48 -16.63 3.31
CA ASP A 41 -0.23 -16.45 2.59
C ASP A 41 0.13 -14.95 2.44
N ASP A 42 -0.86 -14.10 2.14
CA ASP A 42 -0.70 -12.65 2.09
C ASP A 42 -0.24 -12.09 3.44
N ARG A 43 -0.87 -12.53 4.53
CA ARG A 43 -0.51 -12.11 5.91
C ARG A 43 0.92 -12.50 6.24
N MET A 44 1.32 -13.73 5.90
CA MET A 44 2.67 -14.22 6.14
C MET A 44 3.71 -13.46 5.33
N LEU A 45 3.40 -13.13 4.06
CA LEU A 45 4.29 -12.31 3.23
C LEU A 45 4.42 -10.89 3.81
N LEU A 46 3.30 -10.26 4.14
CA LEU A 46 3.28 -8.90 4.69
C LEU A 46 4.04 -8.81 6.01
N GLY A 47 3.84 -9.79 6.90
CA GLY A 47 4.57 -9.88 8.16
C GLY A 47 6.09 -9.95 7.97
N ARG A 48 6.58 -10.73 7.00
CA ARG A 48 8.01 -10.79 6.67
C ARG A 48 8.53 -9.46 6.14
N VAL A 49 7.84 -8.88 5.14
CA VAL A 49 8.27 -7.62 4.51
C VAL A 49 8.28 -6.49 5.54
N TYR A 50 7.22 -6.35 6.35
CA TYR A 50 7.17 -5.32 7.37
C TYR A 50 8.21 -5.51 8.46
N ARG A 51 8.51 -6.74 8.86
CA ARG A 51 9.56 -7.00 9.84
C ARG A 51 10.93 -6.52 9.34
N ASP A 52 11.21 -6.72 8.05
CA ASP A 52 12.49 -6.36 7.42
C ASP A 52 12.57 -4.86 7.07
N ALA A 53 11.42 -4.19 6.95
CA ALA A 53 11.34 -2.75 6.75
C ALA A 53 11.66 -1.96 8.03
N SER A 54 12.39 -0.86 7.87
CA SER A 54 12.59 0.16 8.91
C SER A 54 11.51 1.24 8.85
N SER A 55 10.86 1.41 7.70
CA SER A 55 9.82 2.40 7.48
C SER A 55 8.72 1.91 6.53
N VAL A 56 7.45 2.13 6.90
CA VAL A 56 6.27 1.79 6.10
C VAL A 56 5.34 3.01 5.98
N PHE A 57 4.89 3.28 4.77
CA PHE A 57 3.76 4.15 4.48
C PHE A 57 2.55 3.30 4.05
N GLU A 58 1.35 3.59 4.52
CA GLU A 58 0.15 2.79 4.24
C GLU A 58 -1.02 3.65 3.71
N PHE A 59 -1.49 3.36 2.50
CA PHE A 59 -2.75 3.85 1.97
C PHE A 59 -3.84 2.81 2.17
N GLY A 60 -4.81 3.10 3.03
CA GLY A 60 -5.88 2.20 3.44
C GLY A 60 -5.45 1.43 4.68
N LEU A 61 -6.06 1.76 5.82
CA LEU A 61 -5.74 1.20 7.13
C LEU A 61 -6.58 -0.06 7.38
N GLY A 62 -6.02 -1.02 8.10
CA GLY A 62 -6.74 -2.25 8.40
C GLY A 62 -5.91 -3.30 9.11
N GLU A 63 -6.05 -4.54 8.68
CA GLU A 63 -5.32 -5.67 9.29
C GLU A 63 -3.81 -5.55 9.06
N SER A 64 -3.38 -5.03 7.91
CA SER A 64 -2.00 -4.63 7.60
C SER A 64 -1.39 -3.74 8.68
N THR A 65 -2.13 -2.73 9.13
CA THR A 65 -1.71 -1.82 10.20
C THR A 65 -1.41 -2.59 11.51
N LEU A 66 -2.23 -3.59 11.85
CA LEU A 66 -2.02 -4.43 13.03
C LEU A 66 -0.78 -5.31 12.88
N ILE A 67 -0.54 -5.83 11.67
CA ILE A 67 0.67 -6.60 11.36
C ILE A 67 1.91 -5.71 11.53
N ALA A 68 1.89 -4.46 11.04
CA ALA A 68 2.98 -3.50 11.20
C ALA A 68 3.29 -3.20 12.68
N SER A 69 2.23 -2.98 13.47
CA SER A 69 2.31 -2.77 14.91
C SER A 69 2.86 -4.01 15.65
N HIS A 70 2.33 -5.20 15.33
CA HIS A 70 2.80 -6.46 15.87
C HIS A 70 4.29 -6.66 15.60
N VAL A 71 4.76 -6.56 14.36
CA VAL A 71 6.20 -6.76 14.11
C VAL A 71 7.04 -5.64 14.72
N GLY A 72 6.46 -4.43 14.87
CA GLY A 72 7.00 -3.26 15.60
C GLY A 72 7.67 -2.20 14.73
N VAL A 73 7.08 -1.86 13.58
CA VAL A 73 7.72 -1.05 12.52
C VAL A 73 8.30 0.27 13.09
N PRO A 74 9.61 0.57 12.91
CA PRO A 74 10.23 1.72 13.57
C PRO A 74 9.70 3.09 13.12
N ARG A 75 9.35 3.25 11.84
CA ARG A 75 8.69 4.46 11.31
C ARG A 75 7.44 4.04 10.53
N TYR A 76 6.27 4.48 10.97
CA TYR A 76 5.02 4.16 10.30
C TYR A 76 4.16 5.41 10.15
N SER A 77 3.65 5.62 8.94
CA SER A 77 2.61 6.60 8.64
C SER A 77 1.54 5.93 7.78
N GLY A 78 0.26 6.23 8.01
CA GLY A 78 -0.79 5.73 7.15
C GLY A 78 -2.00 6.65 7.05
N VAL A 79 -2.80 6.46 6.02
CA VAL A 79 -3.98 7.26 5.70
C VAL A 79 -5.18 6.38 5.39
N ASP A 80 -6.37 6.79 5.85
CA ASP A 80 -7.64 6.24 5.41
C ASP A 80 -8.67 7.35 5.14
N SER A 81 -9.67 7.05 4.31
CA SER A 81 -10.80 7.93 4.02
C SER A 81 -12.02 7.66 4.90
N ASP A 82 -12.00 6.60 5.70
CA ASP A 82 -13.02 6.30 6.69
C ASP A 82 -12.52 6.70 8.10
N PRO A 83 -13.13 7.71 8.75
CA PRO A 83 -12.69 8.18 10.05
C PRO A 83 -12.85 7.11 11.15
N ALA A 84 -13.78 6.16 10.98
CA ALA A 84 -13.93 5.03 11.91
C ALA A 84 -12.73 4.08 11.83
N TRP A 85 -12.19 3.85 10.63
CA TRP A 85 -10.97 3.06 10.46
C TRP A 85 -9.73 3.78 10.99
N VAL A 86 -9.61 5.10 10.78
CA VAL A 86 -8.51 5.89 11.39
C VAL A 86 -8.51 5.78 12.92
N LYS A 87 -9.70 5.90 13.54
CA LYS A 87 -9.85 5.73 14.98
C LYS A 87 -9.50 4.31 15.42
N THR A 88 -10.03 3.30 14.75
CA THR A 88 -9.80 1.88 15.07
C THR A 88 -8.33 1.51 14.95
N ALA A 89 -7.65 1.95 13.88
CA ALA A 89 -6.23 1.74 13.67
C ALA A 89 -5.40 2.32 14.82
N ARG A 90 -5.72 3.54 15.26
CA ARG A 90 -5.05 4.20 16.40
C ARG A 90 -5.27 3.44 17.71
N GLU A 91 -6.49 3.01 17.99
CA GLU A 91 -6.85 2.29 19.22
C GLU A 91 -6.29 0.87 19.28
N MET A 92 -6.22 0.18 18.14
CA MET A 92 -5.73 -1.18 18.08
C MET A 92 -4.20 -1.25 18.07
N SER A 93 -3.53 -0.34 17.37
CA SER A 93 -2.07 -0.25 17.38
C SER A 93 -1.52 0.19 18.73
N SER A 94 -2.21 1.07 19.46
CA SER A 94 -1.76 1.52 20.79
C SER A 94 -1.78 0.45 21.88
N ARG A 95 -2.37 -0.73 21.61
CA ARG A 95 -2.31 -1.89 22.51
C ARG A 95 -0.94 -2.53 22.56
N GLU A 96 -0.11 -2.27 21.55
CA GLU A 96 1.28 -2.70 21.50
C GLU A 96 2.17 -1.54 21.97
N ASP A 97 2.98 -1.77 23.00
CA ASP A 97 3.86 -0.75 23.61
C ASP A 97 4.83 -0.10 22.60
N ASN A 98 5.10 -0.76 21.48
CA ASN A 98 6.06 -0.35 20.48
C ASN A 98 5.46 0.47 19.31
N SER A 99 4.20 0.90 19.40
CA SER A 99 3.49 1.51 18.26
C SER A 99 2.94 2.91 18.53
N SER A 100 3.28 3.51 19.67
CA SER A 100 2.81 4.86 20.04
C SER A 100 3.29 5.97 19.09
N HIS A 101 4.34 5.72 18.30
CA HIS A 101 4.87 6.65 17.31
C HIS A 101 4.16 6.59 15.95
N PHE A 102 3.24 5.65 15.74
CA PHE A 102 2.53 5.49 14.47
C PHE A 102 1.69 6.74 14.18
N ARG A 103 1.81 7.26 12.96
CA ARG A 103 1.06 8.44 12.51
C ARG A 103 -0.10 7.99 11.63
N PHE A 104 -1.28 8.56 11.89
CA PHE A 104 -2.47 8.28 11.11
C PHE A 104 -3.10 9.59 10.62
N ALA A 105 -3.32 9.68 9.32
CA ALA A 105 -4.02 10.77 8.66
C ALA A 105 -5.44 10.34 8.29
N PHE A 106 -6.39 11.26 8.44
CA PHE A 106 -7.71 11.13 7.87
C PHE A 106 -7.75 11.96 6.58
N ALA A 107 -8.03 11.31 5.46
CA ALA A 107 -8.22 11.97 4.18
C ALA A 107 -9.71 12.14 3.93
N ASP A 108 -10.23 13.32 4.23
CA ASP A 108 -11.60 13.67 3.87
C ASP A 108 -11.72 13.73 2.35
N ILE A 109 -12.35 12.70 1.78
CA ILE A 109 -12.66 12.63 0.36
C ILE A 109 -14.15 12.91 0.06
N GLY A 110 -14.80 13.66 0.95
CA GLY A 110 -16.24 13.85 0.95
C GLY A 110 -16.97 12.64 1.54
N PRO A 111 -18.32 12.65 1.55
CA PRO A 111 -19.11 11.55 2.07
C PRO A 111 -18.74 10.22 1.43
N THR A 112 -18.46 9.21 2.25
CA THR A 112 -18.07 7.87 1.80
C THR A 112 -19.17 6.85 2.03
N ARG A 113 -19.31 5.89 1.11
CA ARG A 113 -20.02 4.61 1.33
C ARG A 113 -19.06 3.56 1.91
N ALA A 114 -19.52 2.31 1.99
CA ALA A 114 -18.70 1.19 2.44
C ALA A 114 -17.31 1.16 1.75
N TRP A 115 -16.28 0.83 2.55
CA TRP A 115 -14.87 0.78 2.12
C TRP A 115 -14.28 2.14 1.71
N GLY A 116 -14.79 3.22 2.31
CA GLY A 116 -14.27 4.57 2.12
C GLY A 116 -14.42 5.09 0.69
N LYS A 117 -15.34 4.55 -0.13
CA LYS A 117 -15.52 5.03 -1.51
C LYS A 117 -16.36 6.32 -1.52
N PRO A 118 -15.95 7.39 -2.22
CA PRO A 118 -16.73 8.62 -2.29
C PRO A 118 -18.10 8.42 -2.98
N ILE A 119 -19.07 9.25 -2.60
CA ILE A 119 -20.35 9.44 -3.31
C ILE A 119 -20.10 10.31 -4.55
N ASP A 120 -20.84 10.07 -5.64
CA ASP A 120 -20.66 10.78 -6.92
C ASP A 120 -20.86 12.31 -6.81
N GLY A 121 -20.13 13.08 -7.64
CA GLY A 121 -20.23 14.56 -7.69
C GLY A 121 -19.19 15.33 -6.87
N ALA A 122 -18.12 14.67 -6.42
CA ALA A 122 -17.04 15.27 -5.62
C ALA A 122 -16.17 16.28 -6.42
N ASP A 123 -15.69 17.33 -5.75
CA ASP A 123 -14.72 18.30 -6.30
C ASP A 123 -13.44 17.57 -6.78
N PRO A 124 -12.92 17.87 -7.98
CA PRO A 124 -11.75 17.19 -8.55
C PRO A 124 -10.47 17.32 -7.72
N LYS A 125 -10.40 18.22 -6.73
CA LYS A 125 -9.27 18.35 -5.81
C LYS A 125 -9.33 17.37 -4.63
N ILE A 126 -10.52 16.86 -4.32
CA ILE A 126 -10.77 15.96 -3.19
C ILE A 126 -9.91 14.69 -3.24
N PRO A 127 -9.69 14.04 -4.41
CA PRO A 127 -8.79 12.89 -4.50
C PRO A 127 -7.35 13.18 -4.02
N PHE A 128 -6.86 14.42 -4.17
CA PHE A 128 -5.51 14.79 -3.71
C PHE A 128 -5.36 14.75 -2.18
N SER A 129 -6.44 14.97 -1.44
CA SER A 129 -6.47 14.80 0.02
C SER A 129 -6.08 13.39 0.45
N TYR A 130 -6.32 12.39 -0.41
CA TYR A 130 -5.94 11.00 -0.18
C TYR A 130 -4.62 10.63 -0.83
N GLN A 131 -4.39 11.06 -2.07
CA GLN A 131 -3.29 10.56 -2.91
C GLN A 131 -1.93 11.18 -2.54
N SER A 132 -1.89 12.49 -2.25
CA SER A 132 -0.62 13.24 -2.16
C SER A 132 -0.46 14.03 -0.85
N ALA A 133 -1.54 14.62 -0.33
CA ALA A 133 -1.49 15.40 0.90
C ALA A 133 -0.87 14.63 2.10
N PRO A 134 -1.16 13.32 2.31
CA PRO A 134 -0.56 12.54 3.40
C PRO A 134 0.96 12.36 3.29
N LEU A 135 1.52 12.45 2.08
CA LEU A 135 2.95 12.31 1.82
C LEU A 135 3.71 13.65 1.93
N TYR A 136 3.01 14.79 1.86
CA TYR A 136 3.66 16.12 1.77
C TYR A 136 4.59 16.42 2.96
N GLY A 137 4.21 16.00 4.17
CA GLY A 137 5.01 16.19 5.39
C GLY A 137 6.10 15.14 5.61
N GLU A 138 6.17 14.11 4.77
CA GLU A 138 7.17 13.05 4.89
C GLU A 138 8.42 13.46 4.10
N VAL A 139 9.54 13.68 4.78
CA VAL A 139 10.78 14.23 4.16
C VAL A 139 11.77 13.15 3.71
N MET A 140 11.59 11.92 4.18
CA MET A 140 12.40 10.76 3.81
C MET A 140 11.54 9.73 3.08
N PRO A 141 12.10 8.98 2.12
CA PRO A 141 11.37 7.89 1.50
C PRO A 141 11.07 6.80 2.54
N PHE A 142 10.09 5.95 2.25
CA PHE A 142 9.81 4.74 3.02
C PHE A 142 10.40 3.52 2.32
N ASP A 143 10.70 2.47 3.08
CA ASP A 143 11.14 1.17 2.55
C ASP A 143 9.94 0.38 1.97
N VAL A 144 8.72 0.73 2.38
CA VAL A 144 7.49 0.08 1.88
C VAL A 144 6.38 1.11 1.77
N TYR A 145 5.63 1.10 0.66
CA TYR A 145 4.41 1.87 0.48
C TYR A 145 3.25 0.90 0.22
N TYR A 146 2.52 0.50 1.25
CA TYR A 146 1.40 -0.42 1.10
C TYR A 146 0.18 0.31 0.52
N VAL A 147 -0.39 -0.16 -0.59
CA VAL A 147 -1.52 0.52 -1.29
C VAL A 147 -2.73 -0.39 -1.40
N ASP A 148 -3.61 -0.33 -0.42
CA ASP A 148 -4.82 -1.17 -0.38
C ASP A 148 -6.12 -0.39 -0.14
N GLY A 149 -6.06 0.93 -0.17
CA GLY A 149 -7.21 1.81 -0.02
C GLY A 149 -7.85 2.25 -1.34
N ARG A 150 -8.17 3.54 -1.43
CA ARG A 150 -8.79 4.19 -2.61
C ARG A 150 -7.73 4.70 -3.59
N TYR A 151 -8.16 5.02 -4.82
CA TYR A 151 -7.33 5.59 -5.87
C TYR A 151 -6.01 4.84 -6.10
N ARG A 152 -6.08 3.51 -6.12
CA ARG A 152 -4.91 2.62 -5.99
C ARG A 152 -3.79 2.91 -6.97
N VAL A 153 -4.11 3.11 -8.25
CA VAL A 153 -3.10 3.47 -9.28
C VAL A 153 -2.49 4.85 -8.99
N ALA A 154 -3.31 5.83 -8.65
CA ALA A 154 -2.81 7.18 -8.36
C ALA A 154 -1.95 7.24 -7.08
N CYS A 155 -2.34 6.52 -6.01
CA CYS A 155 -1.54 6.42 -4.79
C CYS A 155 -0.22 5.70 -5.03
N LEU A 156 -0.23 4.73 -5.94
CA LEU A 156 0.98 4.05 -6.37
C LEU A 156 1.92 5.00 -7.13
N CYS A 157 1.42 5.74 -8.11
CA CYS A 157 2.24 6.77 -8.78
C CYS A 157 2.76 7.82 -7.79
N ALA A 158 1.93 8.29 -6.85
CA ALA A 158 2.35 9.24 -5.81
C ALA A 158 3.45 8.65 -4.90
N SER A 159 3.38 7.36 -4.57
CA SER A 159 4.42 6.66 -3.82
C SER A 159 5.73 6.62 -4.57
N MET A 160 5.70 6.33 -5.88
CA MET A 160 6.88 6.31 -6.74
C MET A 160 7.51 7.70 -6.84
N LEU A 161 6.72 8.73 -7.14
CA LEU A 161 7.21 10.11 -7.22
C LEU A 161 7.81 10.57 -5.89
N HIS A 162 7.15 10.29 -4.77
CA HIS A 162 7.65 10.66 -3.45
C HIS A 162 8.98 9.96 -3.11
N ALA A 163 9.12 8.67 -3.43
CA ALA A 163 10.37 7.97 -3.20
C ALA A 163 11.48 8.44 -4.14
N MET A 164 11.21 8.67 -5.43
CA MET A 164 12.19 9.19 -6.40
C MET A 164 12.75 10.57 -6.00
N ASP A 165 11.86 11.51 -5.68
CA ASP A 165 12.22 12.87 -5.24
C ASP A 165 13.14 12.87 -4.00
N ARG A 166 13.09 11.80 -3.20
CA ARG A 166 13.86 11.68 -1.94
C ARG A 166 14.96 10.61 -2.00
N GLY A 167 15.34 10.18 -3.20
CA GLY A 167 16.44 9.24 -3.44
C GLY A 167 16.15 7.79 -3.00
N GLY A 168 14.89 7.38 -2.99
CA GLY A 168 14.47 5.97 -2.82
C GLY A 168 14.25 5.28 -4.16
N ASP A 169 14.51 3.96 -4.21
CA ASP A 169 14.24 3.15 -5.40
C ASP A 169 12.84 2.55 -5.35
N CYS A 170 12.02 2.83 -6.36
CA CYS A 170 10.59 2.57 -6.33
C CYS A 170 10.24 1.22 -6.92
N SER A 171 9.00 0.79 -6.76
CA SER A 171 8.55 -0.56 -7.03
C SER A 171 7.05 -0.55 -7.29
N ALA A 172 6.53 -1.06 -8.41
CA ALA A 172 5.09 -1.06 -8.67
C ALA A 172 4.59 -2.06 -9.73
N GLU A 173 3.38 -2.67 -9.59
CA GLU A 173 2.50 -3.05 -10.71
C GLU A 173 0.99 -3.20 -10.39
N TYR A 174 0.25 -2.95 -11.47
CA TYR A 174 -1.12 -3.23 -11.88
C TYR A 174 -1.02 -3.23 -13.43
N ASP A 175 -1.99 -3.72 -14.21
CA ASP A 175 -1.78 -3.92 -15.68
C ASP A 175 -1.34 -2.66 -16.47
N VAL A 176 -1.67 -1.44 -16.01
CA VAL A 176 -1.19 -0.16 -16.60
C VAL A 176 0.21 0.26 -16.10
N VAL A 177 0.63 -0.30 -14.98
CA VAL A 177 1.86 0.05 -14.25
C VAL A 177 3.01 -0.89 -14.60
N LEU A 178 2.72 -2.02 -15.26
CA LEU A 178 3.71 -2.85 -15.97
C LEU A 178 4.51 -2.08 -17.03
N GLU A 179 4.01 -0.93 -17.50
CA GLU A 179 4.81 -0.02 -18.33
C GLU A 179 6.03 0.53 -17.57
N VAL A 180 5.92 0.64 -16.24
CA VAL A 180 6.90 1.32 -15.39
C VAL A 180 7.53 0.49 -14.28
N GLY A 181 7.14 -0.79 -14.11
CA GLY A 181 7.68 -1.69 -13.09
C GLY A 181 7.65 -3.19 -13.46
N ASP A 182 8.36 -3.99 -12.66
CA ASP A 182 8.53 -5.45 -12.72
C ASP A 182 8.05 -6.12 -11.41
N ILE A 183 7.41 -7.30 -11.50
CA ILE A 183 7.06 -8.15 -10.34
C ILE A 183 8.31 -8.80 -9.74
N VAL A 184 8.55 -8.55 -8.46
CA VAL A 184 9.61 -9.20 -7.68
C VAL A 184 9.06 -10.40 -6.90
N ASN A 185 7.81 -10.34 -6.44
CA ASN A 185 7.16 -11.45 -5.72
C ASN A 185 5.64 -11.38 -5.81
N ARG A 186 4.94 -12.49 -5.58
CA ARG A 186 3.47 -12.53 -5.51
C ARG A 186 2.95 -13.60 -4.55
N SER A 187 1.79 -13.34 -3.99
CA SER A 187 0.96 -14.29 -3.22
C SER A 187 -0.46 -14.28 -3.81
N SER A 188 -1.49 -14.62 -3.03
CA SER A 188 -2.88 -14.67 -3.50
C SER A 188 -3.40 -13.31 -3.95
N LEU A 189 -3.33 -12.29 -3.08
CA LEU A 189 -3.85 -10.93 -3.34
C LEU A 189 -2.76 -9.86 -3.28
N LEU A 190 -1.56 -10.24 -2.86
CA LEU A 190 -0.41 -9.36 -2.79
C LEU A 190 0.57 -9.61 -3.95
N ALA A 191 1.13 -8.53 -4.44
CA ALA A 191 2.28 -8.54 -5.32
C ALA A 191 3.30 -7.54 -4.75
N ILE A 192 4.58 -7.79 -5.01
CA ILE A 192 5.70 -6.92 -4.67
C ILE A 192 6.40 -6.61 -5.97
N PHE A 193 6.87 -5.38 -6.10
CA PHE A 193 7.28 -4.85 -7.37
C PHE A 193 8.68 -4.23 -7.32
N ARG A 194 9.15 -3.72 -8.46
CA ARG A 194 10.36 -2.90 -8.64
C ARG A 194 10.17 -1.99 -9.83
N LYS A 195 10.58 -0.72 -9.78
CA LYS A 195 10.46 0.23 -10.89
C LYS A 195 11.45 -0.24 -11.94
N LYS A 196 11.06 -0.19 -13.21
CA LYS A 196 12.00 -0.45 -14.29
C LYS A 196 13.06 0.65 -14.30
N THR A 197 14.30 0.26 -14.53
CA THR A 197 15.41 1.20 -14.71
C THR A 197 15.16 2.15 -15.90
N THR A 198 14.34 1.73 -16.86
CA THR A 198 13.98 2.49 -18.07
C THR A 198 12.88 3.53 -17.87
N SER A 199 12.16 3.51 -16.74
CA SER A 199 10.98 4.36 -16.55
C SER A 199 11.31 5.73 -15.98
N THR A 200 10.71 6.76 -16.55
CA THR A 200 10.95 8.17 -16.21
C THR A 200 9.89 8.74 -15.26
N GLU A 201 10.16 9.90 -14.67
CA GLU A 201 9.16 10.64 -13.88
C GLU A 201 7.95 11.03 -14.74
N ASP A 202 8.18 11.46 -15.98
CA ASP A 202 7.13 11.85 -16.93
C ASP A 202 6.18 10.69 -17.25
N ASP A 203 6.70 9.46 -17.34
CA ASP A 203 5.86 8.26 -17.53
C ASP A 203 4.92 8.05 -16.34
N ILE A 204 5.43 8.26 -15.12
CA ILE A 204 4.66 8.07 -13.87
C ILE A 204 3.62 9.19 -13.71
N VAL A 205 3.98 10.43 -14.03
CA VAL A 205 3.06 11.58 -14.00
C VAL A 205 1.91 11.38 -15.00
N ARG A 206 2.20 10.93 -16.22
CA ARG A 206 1.17 10.62 -17.23
C ARG A 206 0.13 9.62 -16.70
N ILE A 207 0.58 8.49 -16.15
CA ILE A 207 -0.31 7.47 -15.56
C ILE A 207 -1.10 8.05 -14.39
N TRP A 208 -0.46 8.87 -13.56
CA TRP A 208 -1.13 9.53 -12.43
C TRP A 208 -2.25 10.46 -12.90
N GLU A 209 -2.03 11.28 -13.93
CA GLU A 209 -3.04 12.19 -14.47
C GLU A 209 -4.25 11.45 -15.08
N GLU A 210 -4.00 10.32 -15.73
CA GLU A 210 -5.06 9.48 -16.32
C GLU A 210 -5.99 8.90 -15.24
N HIS A 211 -5.44 8.50 -14.10
CA HIS A 211 -6.13 7.79 -13.01
C HIS A 211 -6.46 8.65 -11.76
N GLY A 212 -5.90 9.86 -11.65
CA GLY A 212 -5.99 10.73 -10.48
C GLY A 212 -7.41 11.18 -10.14
N ALA A 213 -8.30 11.25 -11.13
CA ALA A 213 -9.70 11.61 -10.96
C ALA A 213 -10.62 10.46 -10.49
N GLY A 214 -10.09 9.29 -10.13
CA GLY A 214 -10.91 8.15 -9.69
C GLY A 214 -11.61 7.40 -10.83
N ARG A 215 -11.09 7.50 -12.06
CA ARG A 215 -11.50 6.64 -13.18
C ARG A 215 -11.01 5.21 -12.91
N ASP A 216 -11.88 4.36 -12.37
CA ASP A 216 -11.60 2.95 -12.14
C ASP A 216 -11.30 2.25 -13.48
N VAL A 217 -10.14 1.59 -13.56
CA VAL A 217 -9.90 0.58 -14.60
C VAL A 217 -10.74 -0.63 -14.21
N GLY A 218 -11.85 -0.83 -14.92
CA GLY A 218 -12.67 -2.02 -14.75
C GLY A 218 -11.82 -3.27 -14.83
N ARG A 219 -11.93 -4.13 -13.81
CA ARG A 219 -11.39 -5.48 -13.82
C ARG A 219 -11.81 -6.14 -15.13
N ARG A 220 -10.88 -6.45 -16.04
CA ARG A 220 -11.21 -7.29 -17.19
C ARG A 220 -11.66 -8.63 -16.62
N GLU A 221 -12.95 -8.93 -16.75
CA GLU A 221 -13.43 -10.29 -16.56
C GLU A 221 -12.67 -11.17 -17.55
N THR A 222 -11.77 -12.01 -17.03
CA THR A 222 -11.21 -13.12 -17.79
C THR A 222 -12.40 -13.99 -18.21
N GLY A 223 -12.74 -13.90 -19.50
CA GLY A 223 -13.89 -14.56 -20.08
C GLY A 223 -13.86 -16.05 -19.80
N MET A 224 -14.84 -16.51 -19.02
CA MET A 224 -15.26 -17.89 -19.09
C MET A 224 -16.22 -17.98 -20.28
N MET A 225 -15.69 -18.52 -21.37
CA MET A 225 -16.40 -18.81 -22.60
C MET A 225 -17.58 -19.73 -22.27
N ASN A 226 -18.80 -19.19 -22.30
CA ASN A 226 -20.01 -20.01 -22.27
C ASN A 226 -20.04 -20.81 -23.57
N VAL A 227 -19.63 -22.08 -23.49
CA VAL A 227 -19.98 -23.08 -24.51
C VAL A 227 -21.49 -23.25 -24.41
N VAL A 228 -22.19 -22.64 -25.36
CA VAL A 228 -23.61 -22.92 -25.59
C VAL A 228 -23.66 -24.31 -26.22
N ASP A 229 -24.08 -25.29 -25.43
CA ASP A 229 -24.36 -26.64 -25.92
C ASP A 229 -25.60 -26.59 -26.81
N SER A 230 -25.37 -26.79 -28.10
CA SER A 230 -26.42 -27.01 -29.10
C SER A 230 -26.91 -28.45 -29.00
N GLY A 231 -28.09 -28.68 -28.44
CA GLY A 231 -28.59 -30.05 -28.31
C GLY A 231 -30.06 -30.22 -27.92
N ARG A 232 -30.92 -30.21 -28.96
CA ARG A 232 -32.29 -30.78 -29.06
C ARG A 232 -33.47 -30.05 -28.42
#